data_AF-A0A7G8BPM8-F1
#
_entry.id   AF-A0A7G8BPM8-F1
#
_cell.length_a   1.000
_cell.length_b   1.000
_cell.length_c   1.000
_cell.angle_alpha   90.00
_cell.angle_beta   90.00
_cell.angle_gamma   90.00
#
_symmetry.space_group_name_H-M   'P 1'
#
loop_
_entity.id
_entity.type
_entity.pdbx_description
1 polymer ?
#
loop_
_entity_poly.entity_id
_entity_poly.type
_entity_poly.pdbx_seq_one_letter_code
_entity_poly.pdbx_strand_id
1 'polypeptide(L)'
;MLCAKCAGETVQAKDGLCRGCRLRTYQVIRYPWTSQMDDQLRQAYRIARNKTQLSRELTRLSNTFSYPRHVLNQRAQKMRLILLMPRKWSDEEIEQARGLAGEMPLRKMAKVMRRSPYAIKCKLHTLGIGVQVLDGYSTRLLGELLGVHHNRISTWIARGWLVVREGRITEASVQRFLWDHMDEYRFRLADEAWLKGMLNPSIGTLTIRPKKEEAA
;
A
#
# COMPACT_ATOMS: atom_id res chain seq x y z
N MET A 1 28.45 0.31 -35.42
CA MET A 1 27.94 -1.08 -35.51
C MET A 1 26.63 -1.17 -34.75
N LEU A 2 25.57 -1.65 -35.38
CA LEU A 2 24.25 -1.85 -34.75
C LEU A 2 24.20 -3.22 -34.07
N CYS A 3 23.38 -3.34 -33.03
CA CYS A 3 23.20 -4.58 -32.27
C CYS A 3 22.73 -5.72 -33.16
N ALA A 4 23.45 -6.85 -33.15
CA ALA A 4 23.13 -8.03 -33.95
C ALA A 4 21.74 -8.64 -33.65
N LYS A 5 21.13 -8.32 -32.50
CA LYS A 5 19.88 -8.93 -32.03
C LYS A 5 18.66 -8.03 -32.13
N CYS A 6 18.80 -6.72 -31.93
CA CYS A 6 17.68 -5.78 -31.99
C CYS A 6 17.79 -4.75 -33.13
N ALA A 7 18.93 -4.67 -33.83
CA ALA A 7 19.23 -3.74 -34.91
C ALA A 7 19.03 -2.23 -34.61
N GLY A 8 18.49 -1.85 -33.44
CA GLY A 8 18.08 -0.48 -33.13
C GLY A 8 19.02 0.29 -32.20
N GLU A 9 19.94 -0.37 -31.50
CA GLU A 9 20.88 0.27 -30.58
C GLU A 9 22.34 0.05 -31.02
N THR A 10 23.18 1.05 -30.77
CA THR A 10 24.62 0.99 -31.01
C THR A 10 25.28 -0.05 -30.11
N VAL A 11 26.14 -0.88 -30.68
CA VAL A 11 26.92 -1.88 -29.95
C VAL A 11 27.91 -1.17 -29.02
N GLN A 12 27.87 -1.48 -27.73
CA GLN A 12 28.79 -0.91 -26.73
C GLN A 12 29.98 -1.83 -26.40
N ALA A 13 30.04 -3.05 -26.93
CA ALA A 13 31.06 -4.02 -26.56
C ALA A 13 31.43 -5.00 -27.69
N LYS A 14 32.57 -5.70 -27.54
CA LYS A 14 33.15 -6.60 -28.55
C LYS A 14 32.22 -7.73 -29.01
N ASP A 15 31.25 -8.13 -28.18
CA ASP A 15 30.33 -9.25 -28.44
C ASP A 15 29.20 -8.92 -29.44
N GLY A 16 29.15 -7.71 -30.01
CA GLY A 16 28.16 -7.35 -31.04
C GLY A 16 26.73 -7.09 -30.52
N LEU A 17 26.53 -7.05 -29.19
CA LEU A 17 25.22 -6.85 -28.55
C LEU A 17 25.14 -5.49 -27.84
N CYS A 18 23.96 -4.86 -27.88
CA CYS A 18 23.68 -3.71 -27.02
C CYS A 18 23.49 -4.13 -25.56
N ARG A 19 23.53 -3.16 -24.65
CA ARG A 19 23.36 -3.37 -23.20
C ARG A 19 22.06 -4.12 -22.86
N GLY A 20 20.94 -3.75 -23.48
CA GLY A 20 19.64 -4.39 -23.24
C GLY A 20 19.58 -5.84 -23.71
N CYS A 21 20.09 -6.13 -24.91
CA CYS A 21 20.14 -7.49 -25.44
C CYS A 21 21.10 -8.38 -24.66
N ARG A 22 22.24 -7.84 -24.20
CA ARG A 22 23.18 -8.56 -23.32
C ARG A 22 22.50 -8.96 -22.01
N LEU A 23 21.81 -8.03 -21.35
CA LEU A 23 21.10 -8.33 -20.10
C LEU A 23 20.01 -9.38 -20.28
N ARG A 24 19.30 -9.41 -21.42
CA ARG A 24 18.31 -10.46 -21.72
C ARG A 24 18.93 -11.83 -21.96
N THR A 25 20.07 -11.88 -22.66
CA THR A 25 20.73 -13.15 -22.99
C THR A 25 21.33 -13.81 -21.75
N TYR A 26 21.81 -13.03 -20.78
CA TYR A 26 22.38 -13.53 -19.53
C TYR A 26 21.41 -13.53 -18.34
N GLN A 27 20.09 -13.44 -18.56
CA GLN A 27 19.15 -13.65 -17.45
C GLN A 27 19.17 -15.11 -17.04
N VAL A 28 19.97 -15.41 -16.00
CA VAL A 28 19.97 -16.72 -15.34
C VAL A 28 18.59 -16.90 -14.71
N ILE A 29 17.80 -17.83 -15.26
CA ILE A 29 16.55 -18.25 -14.65
C ILE A 29 16.91 -18.97 -13.34
N ARG A 30 16.84 -18.24 -12.22
CA ARG A 30 17.21 -18.78 -10.89
C ARG A 30 16.39 -20.00 -10.48
N TYR A 31 15.17 -20.15 -10.99
CA TYR A 31 14.23 -21.21 -10.63
C TYR A 31 13.57 -21.81 -11.89
N PRO A 32 14.23 -22.77 -12.56
CA PRO A 32 13.66 -23.43 -13.73
C PRO A 32 12.45 -24.29 -13.37
N TRP A 33 11.30 -24.04 -14.00
CA TRP A 33 10.07 -24.81 -13.77
C TRP A 33 9.90 -25.90 -14.81
N THR A 34 9.61 -27.13 -14.36
CA THR A 34 9.22 -28.24 -15.23
C THR A 34 7.70 -28.45 -15.21
N SER A 35 7.16 -29.10 -16.24
CA SER A 35 5.72 -29.43 -16.29
C SER A 35 5.27 -30.28 -15.10
N GLN A 36 6.12 -31.22 -14.66
CA GLN A 36 5.83 -32.08 -13.52
C GLN A 36 5.69 -31.29 -12.20
N MET A 37 6.51 -30.25 -12.01
CA MET A 37 6.41 -29.37 -10.84
C MET A 37 5.12 -28.56 -10.85
N ASP A 38 4.70 -28.07 -12.02
CA ASP A 38 3.43 -27.38 -12.21
C ASP A 38 2.23 -28.30 -11.89
N ASP A 39 2.29 -29.57 -12.29
CA ASP A 39 1.25 -30.56 -12.02
C ASP A 39 1.17 -30.92 -10.53
N GLN A 40 2.31 -31.06 -9.86
CA GLN A 40 2.34 -31.25 -8.40
C GLN A 40 1.77 -30.04 -7.65
N LEU A 41 2.04 -28.83 -8.13
CA LEU A 41 1.47 -27.61 -7.57
C LEU A 41 -0.05 -27.55 -7.78
N ARG A 42 -0.55 -27.89 -8.98
CA ARG A 42 -1.99 -28.02 -9.25
C ARG A 42 -2.65 -29.03 -8.32
N GLN A 43 -2.01 -30.19 -8.12
CA GLN A 43 -2.54 -31.25 -7.28
C GLN A 43 -2.63 -30.82 -5.80
N ALA A 44 -1.63 -30.09 -5.30
CA ALA A 44 -1.66 -29.53 -3.95
C ALA A 44 -2.87 -28.59 -3.73
N TYR A 45 -3.18 -27.75 -4.72
CA TYR A 45 -4.35 -26.86 -4.68
C TYR A 45 -5.69 -27.61 -4.81
N ARG A 46 -5.73 -28.74 -5.53
CA ARG A 46 -6.93 -29.59 -5.65
C ARG A 46 -7.24 -30.37 -4.37
N ILE A 47 -6.21 -30.90 -3.71
CA ILE A 47 -6.37 -31.71 -2.49
C ILE A 47 -6.69 -30.83 -1.28
N ALA A 48 -6.08 -29.66 -1.21
CA ALA A 48 -6.26 -28.78 -0.05
C ALA A 48 -7.70 -28.25 0.02
N ARG A 49 -8.38 -28.52 1.14
CA ARG A 49 -9.69 -27.92 1.44
C ARG A 49 -9.57 -26.64 2.27
N ASN A 50 -8.52 -26.57 3.09
CA ASN A 50 -8.28 -25.48 4.04
C ASN A 50 -6.91 -24.82 3.83
N LYS A 51 -6.80 -23.54 4.22
CA LYS A 51 -5.54 -22.76 4.13
C LYS A 51 -4.38 -23.43 4.87
N THR A 52 -4.63 -24.04 6.03
CA THR A 52 -3.62 -24.73 6.83
C THR A 52 -3.11 -26.01 6.15
N GLN A 53 -3.98 -26.72 5.44
CA GLN A 53 -3.60 -27.91 4.67
C GLN A 53 -2.77 -27.50 3.45
N LEU A 54 -3.23 -26.52 2.66
CA LEU A 54 -2.42 -25.98 1.55
C LEU A 54 -1.07 -25.49 2.05
N SER A 55 -1.04 -24.83 3.22
CA SER A 55 0.20 -24.32 3.79
C SER A 55 1.22 -25.42 4.07
N ARG A 56 0.77 -26.58 4.54
CA ARG A 56 1.62 -27.75 4.79
C ARG A 56 2.11 -28.37 3.48
N GLU A 57 1.22 -28.54 2.50
CA GLU A 57 1.61 -29.05 1.18
C GLU A 57 2.61 -28.14 0.46
N LEU A 58 2.43 -26.82 0.52
CA LEU A 58 3.39 -25.87 -0.04
C LEU A 58 4.75 -25.90 0.67
N THR A 59 4.78 -26.14 1.99
CA THR A 59 6.04 -26.36 2.71
C THR A 59 6.71 -27.66 2.25
N ARG A 60 5.94 -28.73 2.09
CA ARG A 60 6.46 -30.00 1.56
C ARG A 60 7.07 -29.82 0.17
N LEU A 61 6.33 -29.19 -0.75
CA LEU A 61 6.82 -28.90 -2.11
C LEU A 61 8.03 -27.95 -2.11
N SER A 62 8.07 -26.98 -1.21
CA SER A 62 9.23 -26.09 -1.02
C SER A 62 10.49 -26.87 -0.69
N ASN A 63 10.37 -27.87 0.21
CA ASN A 63 11.49 -28.75 0.55
C ASN A 63 11.85 -29.70 -0.60
N THR A 64 10.86 -30.30 -1.26
CA THR A 64 11.09 -31.23 -2.39
C THR A 64 11.78 -30.55 -3.57
N PHE A 65 11.39 -29.32 -3.90
CA PHE A 65 11.98 -28.57 -5.02
C PHE A 65 13.22 -27.76 -4.61
N SER A 66 13.50 -27.67 -3.31
CA SER A 66 14.48 -26.72 -2.76
C SER A 66 14.21 -25.26 -3.18
N TYR A 67 12.93 -24.92 -3.39
CA TYR A 67 12.49 -23.59 -3.84
C TYR A 67 11.87 -22.83 -2.69
N PRO A 68 12.20 -21.53 -2.52
CA PRO A 68 11.56 -20.71 -1.52
C PRO A 68 10.05 -20.64 -1.74
N ARG A 69 9.28 -20.65 -0.65
CA ARG A 69 7.82 -20.63 -0.67
C ARG A 69 7.21 -19.49 -1.49
N HIS A 70 7.84 -18.32 -1.52
CA HIS A 70 7.35 -17.19 -2.32
C HIS A 70 7.40 -17.48 -3.83
N VAL A 71 8.35 -18.29 -4.31
CA VAL A 71 8.48 -18.68 -5.73
C VAL A 71 7.34 -19.61 -6.13
N LEU A 72 7.00 -20.58 -5.26
CA LEU A 72 5.81 -21.43 -5.42
C LEU A 72 4.52 -20.60 -5.47
N ASN A 73 4.36 -19.64 -4.56
CA ASN A 73 3.20 -18.76 -4.54
C ASN A 73 3.12 -17.89 -5.82
N GLN A 74 4.24 -17.33 -6.28
CA GLN A 74 4.29 -16.56 -7.53
C GLN A 74 3.94 -17.43 -8.74
N ARG A 75 4.44 -18.68 -8.79
CA ARG A 75 4.09 -19.63 -9.85
C ARG A 75 2.61 -19.98 -9.82
N ALA A 76 2.06 -20.27 -8.64
CA ALA A 76 0.63 -20.53 -8.46
C ALA A 76 -0.24 -19.35 -8.91
N GLN A 77 0.16 -18.11 -8.58
CA GLN A 77 -0.50 -16.90 -9.05
C GLN A 77 -0.46 -16.78 -10.58
N LYS A 78 0.69 -17.06 -11.21
CA LYS A 78 0.83 -17.07 -12.68
C LYS A 78 -0.08 -18.12 -13.33
N MET A 79 -0.26 -19.25 -12.68
CA MET A 79 -1.18 -20.32 -13.09
C MET A 79 -2.63 -20.08 -12.67
N ARG A 80 -2.92 -18.94 -12.02
CA ARG A 80 -4.24 -18.57 -11.48
C ARG A 80 -4.85 -19.62 -10.56
N LEU A 81 -4.00 -20.33 -9.81
CA LEU A 81 -4.43 -21.27 -8.79
C LEU A 81 -4.86 -20.51 -7.54
N ILE A 82 -6.15 -20.53 -7.24
CA ILE A 82 -6.75 -19.86 -6.10
C ILE A 82 -7.42 -20.93 -5.24
N LEU A 83 -7.03 -21.02 -3.97
CA LEU A 83 -7.63 -21.99 -3.02
C LEU A 83 -9.03 -21.55 -2.57
N LEU A 84 -9.17 -20.27 -2.26
CA LEU A 84 -10.40 -19.67 -1.77
C LEU A 84 -10.66 -18.42 -2.57
N MET A 85 -11.82 -18.34 -3.21
CA MET A 85 -12.23 -17.13 -3.91
C MET A 85 -12.32 -15.98 -2.90
N PRO A 86 -11.63 -14.86 -3.14
CA PRO A 86 -11.79 -13.68 -2.30
C PRO A 86 -13.27 -13.28 -2.26
N ARG A 87 -13.80 -13.01 -1.06
CA ARG A 87 -15.18 -12.52 -0.91
C ARG A 87 -15.32 -11.20 -1.67
N LYS A 88 -16.20 -11.17 -2.68
CA LYS A 88 -16.50 -9.99 -3.50
C LYS A 88 -17.01 -8.85 -2.62
N TRP A 89 -16.76 -7.62 -3.05
CA TRP A 89 -17.33 -6.43 -2.44
C TRP A 89 -18.74 -6.22 -2.99
N SER A 90 -19.73 -6.06 -2.12
CA SER A 90 -21.05 -5.58 -2.56
C SER A 90 -21.05 -4.06 -2.66
N ASP A 91 -21.99 -3.50 -3.41
CA ASP A 91 -22.10 -2.05 -3.57
C ASP A 91 -22.48 -1.36 -2.25
N GLU A 92 -23.27 -2.02 -1.39
CA GLU A 92 -23.57 -1.53 -0.04
C GLU A 92 -22.31 -1.51 0.85
N GLU A 93 -21.46 -2.54 0.77
CA GLU A 93 -20.19 -2.55 1.50
C GLU A 93 -19.24 -1.45 1.03
N ILE A 94 -19.31 -1.07 -0.26
CA ILE A 94 -18.50 0.03 -0.82
C ILE A 94 -19.01 1.35 -0.27
N GLU A 95 -20.32 1.59 -0.29
CA GLU A 95 -20.89 2.83 0.22
C GLU A 95 -20.68 2.99 1.73
N GLN A 96 -20.83 1.90 2.48
CA GLN A 96 -20.46 1.86 3.91
C GLN A 96 -18.98 2.19 4.12
N ALA A 97 -18.08 1.70 3.27
CA ALA A 97 -16.66 2.05 3.36
C ALA A 97 -16.41 3.53 3.11
N ARG A 98 -17.19 4.17 2.21
CA ARG A 98 -17.10 5.60 1.91
C ARG A 98 -17.62 6.45 3.06
N GLY A 99 -18.80 6.14 3.59
CA GLY A 99 -19.39 6.89 4.70
C GLY A 99 -18.56 6.80 5.99
N LEU A 100 -18.06 5.60 6.32
CA LEU A 100 -17.19 5.42 7.49
C LEU A 100 -15.79 5.99 7.28
N ALA A 101 -15.42 6.31 6.04
CA ALA A 101 -14.12 6.90 5.75
C ALA A 101 -14.11 8.40 6.13
N GLY A 102 -13.35 8.72 7.17
CA GLY A 102 -13.30 10.05 7.81
C GLY A 102 -13.82 10.03 9.25
N GLU A 103 -14.78 9.16 9.55
CA GLU A 103 -15.43 9.13 10.86
C GLU A 103 -14.71 8.25 11.88
N MET A 104 -14.11 7.14 11.44
CA MET A 104 -13.55 6.15 12.35
C MET A 104 -12.27 5.46 11.86
N PRO A 105 -11.36 5.07 12.77
CA PRO A 105 -10.11 4.42 12.40
C PRO A 105 -10.31 3.07 11.74
N LEU A 106 -9.37 2.66 10.87
CA LEU A 106 -9.45 1.47 10.02
C LEU A 106 -9.75 0.18 10.81
N ARG A 107 -9.24 0.07 12.04
CA ARG A 107 -9.51 -1.11 12.90
C ARG A 107 -10.95 -1.17 13.39
N LYS A 108 -11.58 -0.02 13.66
CA LYS A 108 -13.01 0.03 14.00
C LYS A 108 -13.85 -0.29 12.76
N MET A 109 -13.51 0.30 11.61
CA MET A 109 -14.15 -0.06 10.33
C MET A 109 -14.07 -1.57 10.06
N ALA A 110 -12.91 -2.18 10.29
CA ALA A 110 -12.71 -3.62 10.14
C ALA A 110 -13.64 -4.47 11.01
N LYS A 111 -13.87 -4.04 12.26
CA LYS A 111 -14.80 -4.72 13.17
C LYS A 111 -16.25 -4.55 12.71
N VAL A 112 -16.66 -3.34 12.34
CA VAL A 112 -18.01 -3.03 11.86
C VAL A 112 -18.33 -3.81 10.58
N MET A 113 -17.45 -3.74 9.60
CA MET A 113 -17.64 -4.37 8.28
C MET A 113 -17.31 -5.87 8.27
N ARG A 114 -16.82 -6.44 9.39
CA ARG A 114 -16.35 -7.82 9.50
C ARG A 114 -15.36 -8.23 8.39
N ARG A 115 -14.49 -7.30 8.00
CA ARG A 115 -13.45 -7.49 6.97
C ARG A 115 -12.08 -7.25 7.58
N SER A 116 -11.04 -7.84 6.98
CA SER A 116 -9.66 -7.58 7.41
C SER A 116 -9.31 -6.09 7.21
N PRO A 117 -8.58 -5.45 8.15
CA PRO A 117 -8.09 -4.08 7.98
C PRO A 117 -7.32 -3.89 6.67
N TYR A 118 -6.55 -4.90 6.24
CA TYR A 118 -5.82 -4.87 4.98
C TYR A 118 -6.75 -4.84 3.77
N ALA A 119 -7.84 -5.61 3.78
CA ALA A 119 -8.81 -5.63 2.69
C ALA A 119 -9.52 -4.27 2.54
N ILE A 120 -9.89 -3.65 3.67
CA ILE A 120 -10.50 -2.31 3.68
C ILE A 120 -9.49 -1.27 3.19
N LYS A 121 -8.25 -1.31 3.67
CA LYS A 121 -7.17 -0.43 3.20
C LYS A 121 -6.98 -0.52 1.69
N CYS A 122 -6.86 -1.74 1.14
CA CYS A 122 -6.73 -1.94 -0.30
C CYS A 122 -7.94 -1.38 -1.05
N LYS A 123 -9.16 -1.58 -0.52
CA LYS A 123 -10.37 -1.08 -1.16
C LYS A 123 -10.43 0.44 -1.15
N LEU A 124 -10.18 1.10 -0.01
CA LEU A 124 -10.11 2.56 0.09
C LEU A 124 -9.06 3.15 -0.86
N HIS A 125 -7.89 2.51 -0.95
CA HIS A 125 -6.86 2.89 -1.91
C HIS A 125 -7.35 2.75 -3.37
N THR A 126 -8.02 1.66 -3.73
CA THR A 126 -8.64 1.51 -5.07
C THR A 126 -9.72 2.56 -5.34
N LEU A 127 -10.44 3.01 -4.31
CA LEU A 127 -11.46 4.05 -4.41
C LEU A 127 -10.88 5.48 -4.44
N GLY A 128 -9.55 5.63 -4.35
CA GLY A 128 -8.88 6.94 -4.30
C GLY A 128 -9.08 7.70 -2.99
N ILE A 129 -9.64 7.04 -1.97
CA ILE A 129 -9.85 7.65 -0.66
C ILE A 129 -8.54 7.53 0.11
N GLY A 130 -7.91 8.69 0.34
CA GLY A 130 -6.63 8.78 1.04
C GLY A 130 -6.72 8.14 2.42
N VAL A 131 -6.09 6.97 2.57
CA VAL A 131 -5.94 6.24 3.85
C VAL A 131 -5.27 7.10 4.95
N GLN A 132 -4.65 8.22 4.56
CA GLN A 132 -4.09 9.23 5.45
C GLN A 132 -5.11 9.76 6.47
N VAL A 133 -6.39 9.86 6.11
CA VAL A 133 -7.45 10.50 6.92
C VAL A 133 -7.90 9.62 8.10
N LEU A 134 -7.58 8.32 8.13
CA LEU A 134 -8.19 7.39 9.10
C LEU A 134 -7.22 6.66 10.01
N ASP A 135 -5.98 6.50 9.60
CA ASP A 135 -5.02 5.68 10.33
C ASP A 135 -3.91 6.50 11.02
N GLY A 136 -3.91 7.82 10.88
CA GLY A 136 -2.89 8.69 11.45
C GLY A 136 -1.57 8.69 10.67
N TYR A 137 -0.68 9.60 11.04
CA TYR A 137 0.59 9.85 10.36
C TYR A 137 1.68 8.91 10.86
N SER A 138 2.51 8.40 9.94
CA SER A 138 3.80 7.84 10.31
C SER A 138 4.79 8.98 10.59
N THR A 139 5.81 8.75 11.41
CA THR A 139 6.85 9.75 11.72
C THR A 139 7.56 10.25 10.47
N ARG A 140 7.82 9.34 9.53
CA ARG A 140 8.44 9.67 8.24
C ARG A 140 7.52 10.54 7.36
N LEU A 141 6.26 10.16 7.24
CA LEU A 141 5.29 10.91 6.43
C LEU A 141 5.04 12.31 7.03
N LEU A 142 4.88 12.40 8.35
CA LEU A 142 4.73 13.70 9.02
C LEU A 142 5.99 14.56 8.84
N GLY A 143 7.17 13.95 8.79
CA GLY A 143 8.43 14.64 8.51
C GLY A 143 8.50 15.18 7.09
N GLU A 144 8.10 14.37 6.12
CA GLU A 144 8.00 14.80 4.72
C GLU A 144 6.98 15.94 4.56
N LEU A 145 5.82 15.87 5.24
CA LEU A 145 4.77 16.89 5.17
C LEU A 145 5.12 18.20 5.87
N LEU A 146 5.87 18.16 6.97
CA LEU A 146 6.32 19.37 7.68
C LEU A 146 7.67 19.90 7.16
N GLY A 147 8.34 19.15 6.29
CA GLY A 147 9.71 19.44 5.86
C GLY A 147 10.72 19.32 6.99
N VAL A 148 10.49 18.40 7.94
CA VAL A 148 11.28 18.21 9.15
C VAL A 148 11.82 16.78 9.22
N HIS A 149 13.06 16.62 9.69
CA HIS A 149 13.65 15.30 9.86
C HIS A 149 12.94 14.47 10.95
N HIS A 150 12.76 13.16 10.71
CA HIS A 150 12.03 12.24 11.60
C HIS A 150 12.53 12.24 13.06
N ASN A 151 13.82 12.52 13.30
CA ASN A 151 14.37 12.64 14.65
C ASN A 151 13.71 13.76 15.47
N ARG A 152 13.37 14.90 14.85
CA ARG A 152 12.70 16.00 15.56
C ARG A 152 11.27 15.59 15.95
N ILE A 153 10.59 14.85 15.08
CA ILE A 153 9.26 14.30 15.39
C ILE A 153 9.34 13.31 16.55
N SER A 154 10.36 12.45 16.59
CA SER A 154 10.60 11.57 17.75
C SER A 154 10.81 12.38 19.04
N THR A 155 11.49 13.52 18.98
CA THR A 155 11.63 14.42 20.14
C THR A 155 10.29 15.03 20.56
N TRP A 156 9.45 15.45 19.62
CA TRP A 156 8.11 15.98 19.93
C TRP A 156 7.18 14.93 20.55
N ILE A 157 7.30 13.68 20.11
CA ILE A 157 6.61 12.54 20.73
C ILE A 157 7.13 12.33 22.15
N ALA A 158 8.45 12.34 22.36
CA ALA A 158 9.05 12.17 23.68
C ALA A 158 8.68 13.30 24.66
N ARG A 159 8.47 14.52 24.15
CA ARG A 159 7.98 15.68 24.91
C ARG A 159 6.47 15.65 25.17
N GLY A 160 5.74 14.71 24.57
CA GLY A 160 4.29 14.57 24.72
C GLY A 160 3.45 15.54 23.89
N TRP A 161 4.07 16.28 22.97
CA TRP A 161 3.37 17.22 22.09
C TRP A 161 2.59 16.52 20.96
N LEU A 162 3.08 15.34 20.55
CA LEU A 162 2.42 14.47 19.59
C LEU A 162 1.99 13.17 20.25
N VAL A 163 0.68 12.90 20.21
CA VAL A 163 0.06 11.71 20.76
C VAL A 163 0.11 10.59 19.72
N VAL A 164 0.81 9.53 20.07
CA VAL A 164 0.86 8.29 19.29
C VAL A 164 -0.18 7.33 19.85
N ARG A 165 -1.12 6.88 19.00
CA ARG A 165 -2.03 5.78 19.31
C ARG A 165 -1.74 4.61 18.39
N GLU A 166 -1.52 3.44 18.98
CA GLU A 166 -1.26 2.19 18.25
C GLU A 166 -0.10 2.30 17.22
N GLY A 167 0.93 3.10 17.53
CA GLY A 167 2.12 3.28 16.68
C GLY A 167 1.97 4.32 15.57
N ARG A 168 0.88 5.10 15.53
CA ARG A 168 0.70 6.22 14.60
C ARG A 168 0.28 7.50 15.29
N ILE A 169 0.69 8.64 14.72
CA ILE A 169 0.40 9.97 15.25
C ILE A 169 -1.00 10.37 14.83
N THR A 170 -1.87 10.70 15.77
CA THR A 170 -3.27 11.04 15.44
C THR A 170 -3.38 12.42 14.81
N GLU A 171 -4.29 12.57 13.84
CA GLU A 171 -4.54 13.86 13.17
C GLU A 171 -4.93 14.96 14.15
N ALA A 172 -5.85 14.69 15.09
CA ALA A 172 -6.24 15.65 16.12
C ALA A 172 -5.05 16.13 16.98
N SER A 173 -4.05 15.28 17.20
CA SER A 173 -2.84 15.68 17.92
C SER A 173 -1.90 16.50 17.05
N VAL A 174 -1.82 16.20 15.75
CA VAL A 174 -1.06 17.03 14.80
C VAL A 174 -1.70 18.40 14.67
N GLN A 175 -3.02 18.49 14.54
CA GLN A 175 -3.74 19.77 14.49
C GLN A 175 -3.47 20.61 15.73
N ARG A 176 -3.59 20.02 16.93
CA ARG A 176 -3.26 20.72 18.18
C ARG A 176 -1.81 21.21 18.19
N PHE A 177 -0.87 20.34 17.82
CA PHE A 177 0.55 20.71 17.71
C PHE A 177 0.78 21.86 16.72
N LEU A 178 0.10 21.86 15.57
CA LEU A 178 0.24 22.90 14.56
C LEU A 178 -0.20 24.27 15.07
N TRP A 179 -1.20 24.33 15.96
CA TRP A 179 -1.68 25.56 16.59
C TRP A 179 -0.81 25.99 17.79
N ASP A 180 -0.47 25.05 18.66
CA ASP A 180 0.23 25.33 19.92
C ASP A 180 1.73 25.58 19.73
N HIS A 181 2.32 25.06 18.64
CA HIS A 181 3.77 25.05 18.39
C HIS A 181 4.12 25.47 16.95
N MET A 182 3.58 26.61 16.50
CA MET A 182 3.84 27.18 15.17
C MET A 182 5.30 27.58 14.92
N ASP A 183 6.10 27.72 15.98
CA ASP A 183 7.51 28.09 15.98
C ASP A 183 8.45 26.90 15.69
N GLU A 184 8.00 25.67 15.95
CA GLU A 184 8.81 24.45 15.82
C GLU A 184 8.93 23.95 14.37
N TYR A 185 8.11 24.43 13.44
CA TYR A 185 8.16 24.07 12.03
C TYR A 185 8.15 25.29 11.11
N ARG A 186 8.66 25.14 9.88
CA ARG A 186 8.74 26.25 8.92
C ARG A 186 7.63 26.10 7.89
N PHE A 187 6.71 27.06 7.85
CA PHE A 187 5.62 27.13 6.86
C PHE A 187 6.10 26.95 5.41
N ARG A 188 7.28 27.46 5.07
CA ARG A 188 7.86 27.35 3.71
C ARG A 188 8.27 25.94 3.30
N LEU A 189 8.57 25.07 4.27
CA LEU A 189 9.02 23.70 4.01
C LEU A 189 7.90 22.68 4.17
N ALA A 190 6.79 23.08 4.79
CA ALA A 190 5.61 22.27 4.93
C ALA A 190 4.83 22.24 3.60
N ASP A 191 4.20 21.11 3.31
CA ASP A 191 3.28 20.98 2.18
C ASP A 191 2.10 21.95 2.38
N GLU A 192 1.99 22.91 1.47
CA GLU A 192 1.05 24.03 1.58
C GLU A 192 -0.41 23.55 1.54
N ALA A 193 -0.73 22.58 0.68
CA ALA A 193 -2.08 22.06 0.52
C ALA A 193 -2.51 21.28 1.77
N TRP A 194 -1.61 20.45 2.29
CA TRP A 194 -1.82 19.70 3.52
C TRP A 194 -1.96 20.60 4.75
N LEU A 195 -1.06 21.58 4.90
CA LEU A 195 -1.06 22.49 6.05
C LEU A 195 -2.33 23.35 6.07
N LYS A 196 -2.78 23.85 4.91
CA LYS A 196 -4.05 24.58 4.77
C LYS A 196 -5.25 23.71 5.13
N GLY A 197 -5.26 22.44 4.72
CA GLY A 197 -6.32 21.49 5.10
C GLY A 197 -6.34 21.19 6.61
N MET A 198 -5.18 21.14 7.24
CA MET A 198 -5.03 20.91 8.68
C MET A 198 -5.47 22.10 9.54
N LEU A 199 -5.10 23.32 9.14
CA LEU A 199 -5.44 24.55 9.86
C LEU A 199 -6.87 25.00 9.60
N ASN A 200 -7.49 24.58 8.49
CA ASN A 200 -8.86 24.92 8.17
C ASN A 200 -9.65 23.65 7.79
N PRO A 201 -10.20 22.93 8.78
CA PRO A 201 -11.04 21.75 8.55
C PRO A 201 -12.25 22.06 7.63
N SER A 202 -12.65 23.34 7.55
CA SER A 202 -13.75 23.85 6.73
C SER A 202 -13.46 23.84 5.22
N ILE A 203 -12.21 23.71 4.77
CA ILE A 203 -11.86 23.73 3.33
C ILE A 203 -12.33 22.44 2.63
N GLY A 204 -12.42 21.32 3.34
CA GLY A 204 -13.03 20.08 2.83
C GLY A 204 -14.55 20.01 3.02
N THR A 205 -15.12 20.92 3.82
CA THR A 205 -16.56 21.07 4.08
C THR A 205 -17.12 22.33 3.43
N LEU A 206 -16.68 22.64 2.21
CA LEU A 206 -17.56 23.36 1.28
C LEU A 206 -18.67 22.39 0.84
N THR A 207 -19.58 22.07 1.78
CA THR A 207 -20.98 21.99 1.40
C THR A 207 -21.26 23.28 0.65
N ILE A 208 -21.68 23.15 -0.61
CA ILE A 208 -22.25 24.25 -1.36
C ILE A 208 -23.33 24.83 -0.46
N ARG A 209 -23.05 25.95 0.22
CA ARG A 209 -24.10 26.70 0.90
C ARG A 209 -25.04 27.11 -0.23
N PRO A 210 -26.32 26.72 -0.22
CA PRO A 210 -27.25 27.27 -1.19
C PRO A 210 -27.18 28.79 -1.03
N LYS A 211 -27.03 29.49 -2.17
CA LYS A 211 -27.18 30.95 -2.23
C LYS A 211 -28.43 31.28 -1.44
N LYS A 212 -28.32 32.11 -0.41
CA LYS A 212 -29.49 32.81 0.12
C LYS A 212 -30.08 33.57 -1.07
N GLU A 213 -31.27 33.17 -1.50
CA GLU A 213 -32.13 34.01 -2.31
C GLU A 213 -32.33 35.31 -1.52
N GLU A 214 -31.81 36.39 -2.08
CA GLU A 214 -32.10 37.74 -1.64
C GLU A 214 -33.58 38.03 -1.90
N ALA A 215 -34.27 38.38 -0.81
CA ALA A 215 -35.42 39.27 -0.72
C ALA A 215 -36.30 39.50 -1.96
N ALA A 216 -37.56 39.14 -1.82
CA ALA A 216 -38.69 40.00 -2.19
C ALA A 216 -39.63 40.08 -0.98
#